data_AF-A0A0H2QXP5-F1
#
_entry.id   AF-A0A0H2QXP5-F1
#
_cell.length_a   1.000
_cell.length_b   1.000
_cell.length_c   1.000
_cell.angle_alpha   90.00
_cell.angle_beta   90.00
_cell.angle_gamma   90.00
#
_symmetry.space_group_name_H-M   'P 1'
#
loop_
_entity.id
_entity.type
_entity.pdbx_description
1 polymer ?
#
loop_
_entity_poly.entity_id
_entity_poly.type
_entity_poly.pdbx_seq_one_letter_code
_entity_poly.pdbx_strand_id
1 'polypeptide(L)'
;MISPPTQDGTTLKPYLTFPYLLSLVWLSYPLLSLLFIAFRLQMSSTTAQDSIADAKADLLKTCLAAEKAATAAASMPRYLAVASNKQIADAVNDTMNAARAALVLALTILEGILNFVIDIYRSTFFCFLELVVQGGLSLLIGAVNEINSFLSLTFSALRSSIQSDISTANSVITKAIDGINKVNPFGKISPPQITVPSLDALSNITLPSDFMYALQKLNSSLPTVAQVRDAIQDVIDKPFDDLKADINRTFAGFNFDASVLPVPDKQTISFCDQIDTSAVDDLGKDLLKVFRIGVILLIVMAFLILAGLFAMEWYRWRCLRSHLEYTRQAWISDPTMSNAARPGETPALKMTDHNLMTLASSSRHPLITQSVNKLSAKLSLSQTMQTHMHWFFHYIFH
;
A
#
# COMPACT_ATOMS: atom_id res chain seq x y z
N MET A 1 66.64 6.84 71.09
CA MET A 1 66.45 7.52 69.80
C MET A 1 66.80 8.98 70.02
N ILE A 2 68.00 9.39 69.62
CA ILE A 2 68.47 10.79 69.74
C ILE A 2 68.14 11.47 68.41
N SER A 3 67.28 12.48 68.46
CA SER A 3 66.95 13.32 67.30
C SER A 3 68.18 14.16 66.92
N PRO A 4 68.56 14.24 65.63
CA PRO A 4 69.63 15.13 65.20
C PRO A 4 69.18 16.60 65.27
N PRO A 5 70.11 17.55 65.49
CA PRO A 5 69.79 18.97 65.59
C PRO A 5 69.22 19.50 64.28
N THR A 6 68.07 20.17 64.36
CA THR A 6 67.41 20.87 63.25
C THR A 6 68.18 22.16 62.93
N GLN A 7 68.64 22.32 61.70
CA GLN A 7 69.14 23.62 61.20
C GLN A 7 67.98 24.57 60.92
N ASP A 8 68.09 25.77 61.48
CA ASP A 8 67.45 27.06 61.20
C ASP A 8 66.17 27.11 60.31
N GLY A 9 65.05 27.43 60.96
CA GLY A 9 63.97 28.24 60.38
C GLY A 9 62.99 27.59 59.41
N THR A 10 63.16 26.34 59.00
CA THR A 10 62.21 25.66 58.10
C THR A 10 61.70 24.35 58.68
N THR A 11 60.38 24.10 58.58
CA THR A 11 59.71 22.87 59.06
C THR A 11 59.85 21.69 58.11
N LEU A 12 60.47 21.89 56.94
CA LEU A 12 60.59 20.85 55.91
C LEU A 12 61.77 19.93 56.20
N LYS A 13 61.48 18.63 56.30
CA LYS A 13 62.49 17.58 56.40
C LYS A 13 63.04 17.24 55.00
N PRO A 14 64.26 16.68 54.89
CA PRO A 14 64.79 16.21 53.62
C PRO A 14 63.84 15.24 52.90
N TYR A 15 63.73 15.37 51.57
CA TYR A 15 62.85 14.54 50.72
C TYR A 15 63.16 13.04 50.83
N LEU A 16 64.40 12.69 51.14
CA LEU A 16 64.88 11.30 51.29
C LEU A 16 64.40 10.60 52.56
N THR A 17 63.33 11.09 53.20
CA THR A 17 62.71 10.44 54.33
C THR A 17 61.61 9.48 53.84
N PHE A 18 61.47 8.35 54.55
CA PHE A 18 60.53 7.28 54.22
C PHE A 18 59.09 7.72 53.89
N PRO A 19 58.44 8.67 54.61
CA PRO A 19 57.07 9.06 54.31
C PRO A 19 56.90 9.77 52.96
N TYR A 20 57.87 10.58 52.52
CA TYR A 20 57.79 11.25 51.22
C TYR A 20 57.99 10.27 50.07
N LEU A 21 58.89 9.29 50.24
CA LEU A 21 59.06 8.20 49.27
C LEU A 21 57.78 7.36 49.12
N LEU A 22 57.10 7.08 50.24
CA LEU A 22 55.84 6.32 50.23
C LEU A 22 54.69 7.07 49.53
N SER A 23 54.66 8.40 49.64
CA SER A 23 53.62 9.22 48.99
C SER A 23 53.64 9.12 47.45
N LEU A 24 54.80 8.79 46.86
CA LEU A 24 54.96 8.65 45.41
C LEU A 24 54.56 7.26 44.88
N VAL A 25 54.47 6.25 45.75
CA VAL A 25 54.22 4.84 45.38
C VAL A 25 52.82 4.65 44.76
N TRP A 26 51.84 5.46 45.19
CA TRP A 26 50.47 5.40 44.67
C TRP A 26 50.37 5.77 43.18
N LEU A 27 51.25 6.67 42.70
CA LEU A 27 51.30 7.10 41.31
C LEU A 27 52.32 6.28 40.49
N SER A 28 52.47 5.00 40.80
CA SER A 28 53.32 4.10 40.03
C SER A 28 52.61 3.61 38.76
N TYR A 29 53.37 3.42 37.68
CA TYR A 29 52.88 2.88 36.41
C TYR A 29 51.97 1.64 36.53
N PRO A 30 52.31 0.60 37.33
CA PRO A 30 51.45 -0.59 37.46
C PRO A 30 50.09 -0.30 38.10
N LEU A 31 50.00 0.61 39.07
CA LEU A 31 48.71 0.98 39.70
C LEU A 31 47.82 1.76 38.73
N LEU A 32 48.40 2.68 37.96
CA LEU A 32 47.67 3.43 36.93
C LEU A 32 47.14 2.50 35.82
N SER A 33 47.93 1.53 35.38
CA SER A 33 47.50 0.52 34.40
C SER A 33 46.34 -0.31 34.94
N LEU A 34 46.42 -0.75 36.20
CA LEU A 34 45.37 -1.53 36.85
C LEU A 34 44.05 -0.74 36.98
N LEU A 35 44.13 0.56 37.30
CA LEU A 35 42.98 1.45 37.34
C LEU A 35 42.30 1.59 35.96
N PHE A 36 43.08 1.70 34.88
CA PHE A 36 42.53 1.73 33.53
C PHE A 36 41.82 0.42 33.16
N ILE A 37 42.41 -0.72 33.54
CA ILE A 37 41.79 -2.04 33.34
C ILE A 37 40.48 -2.15 34.11
N ALA A 38 40.44 -1.68 35.37
CA ALA A 38 39.23 -1.68 36.18
C ALA A 38 38.11 -0.83 35.53
N PHE A 39 38.45 0.36 35.03
CA PHE A 39 37.49 1.21 34.32
C PHE A 39 36.97 0.55 33.04
N ARG A 40 37.86 -0.04 32.24
CA ARG A 40 37.49 -0.77 31.03
C ARG A 40 36.60 -1.97 31.33
N LEU A 41 36.89 -2.71 32.39
CA LEU A 41 36.09 -3.85 32.85
C LEU A 41 34.68 -3.40 33.24
N GLN A 42 34.56 -2.27 33.96
CA GLN A 42 33.27 -1.71 34.35
C GLN A 42 32.42 -1.30 33.14
N MET A 43 33.03 -0.59 32.17
CA MET A 43 32.34 -0.20 30.94
C MET A 43 31.92 -1.44 30.12
N SER A 44 32.80 -2.45 30.04
CA SER A 44 32.47 -3.70 29.35
C SER A 44 31.31 -4.44 30.01
N SER A 45 31.17 -4.35 31.34
CA SER A 45 30.07 -4.98 32.07
C SER A 45 28.72 -4.36 31.75
N THR A 46 28.64 -3.03 31.66
CA THR A 46 27.39 -2.35 31.32
C THR A 46 26.97 -2.67 29.89
N THR A 47 27.90 -2.58 28.93
CA THR A 47 27.62 -2.92 27.53
C THR A 47 27.17 -4.35 27.35
N ALA A 48 27.75 -5.30 28.11
CA ALA A 48 27.35 -6.69 28.00
C ALA A 48 25.94 -6.95 28.58
N GLN A 49 25.56 -6.28 29.67
CA GLN A 49 24.19 -6.36 30.21
C GLN A 49 23.15 -5.81 29.24
N ASP A 50 23.44 -4.66 28.62
CA ASP A 50 22.58 -4.06 27.60
C ASP A 50 22.42 -5.02 26.41
N SER A 51 23.52 -5.62 25.94
CA SER A 51 23.50 -6.59 24.83
C SER A 51 22.66 -7.83 25.15
N ILE A 52 22.67 -8.31 26.40
CA ILE A 52 21.86 -9.45 26.83
C ILE A 52 20.37 -9.06 26.88
N ALA A 53 20.05 -7.86 27.39
CA ALA A 53 18.69 -7.36 27.41
C ALA A 53 18.14 -7.16 25.99
N ASP A 54 18.95 -6.60 25.09
CA ASP A 54 18.62 -6.43 23.69
C ASP A 54 18.42 -7.76 22.98
N ALA A 55 19.31 -8.74 23.19
CA ALA A 55 19.17 -10.08 22.63
C ALA A 55 17.87 -10.76 23.10
N LYS A 56 17.50 -10.62 24.38
CA LYS A 56 16.22 -11.13 24.90
C LYS A 56 15.03 -10.44 24.24
N ALA A 57 15.07 -9.11 24.12
CA ALA A 57 14.01 -8.35 23.49
C ALA A 57 13.85 -8.72 22.00
N ASP A 58 14.96 -8.92 21.29
CA ASP A 58 14.97 -9.28 19.88
C ASP A 58 14.45 -10.71 19.63
N LEU A 59 14.84 -11.67 20.49
CA LEU A 59 14.29 -13.03 20.47
C LEU A 59 12.77 -13.03 20.66
N LEU A 60 12.27 -12.27 21.64
CA LEU A 60 10.82 -12.15 21.88
C LEU A 60 10.10 -11.49 20.70
N LYS A 61 10.67 -10.41 20.14
CA LYS A 61 10.10 -9.73 18.97
C LYS A 61 10.02 -10.66 17.76
N THR A 62 11.10 -11.38 17.47
CA THR A 62 11.18 -12.31 16.35
C THR A 62 10.22 -13.48 16.55
N CYS A 63 10.11 -14.00 17.77
CA CYS A 63 9.11 -15.02 18.10
C CYS A 63 7.69 -14.50 17.85
N LEU A 64 7.32 -13.34 18.41
CA LEU A 64 5.98 -12.76 18.22
C LEU A 64 5.67 -12.47 16.74
N ALA A 65 6.67 -12.11 15.95
CA ALA A 65 6.52 -11.95 14.51
C ALA A 65 6.21 -13.30 13.84
N ALA A 66 6.94 -14.36 14.19
CA ALA A 66 6.67 -15.71 13.71
C ALA A 66 5.28 -16.22 14.16
N GLU A 67 4.86 -15.92 15.39
CA GLU A 67 3.55 -16.29 15.93
C GLU A 67 2.42 -15.59 15.19
N LYS A 68 2.56 -14.29 14.91
CA LYS A 68 1.61 -13.54 14.08
C LYS A 68 1.54 -14.11 12.67
N ALA A 69 2.67 -14.46 12.07
CA ALA A 69 2.71 -15.08 10.75
C ALA A 69 2.03 -16.46 10.75
N ALA A 70 2.29 -17.30 11.76
CA ALA A 70 1.66 -18.60 11.92
C ALA A 70 0.15 -18.48 12.14
N THR A 71 -0.29 -17.54 12.98
CA THR A 71 -1.71 -17.23 13.21
C THR A 71 -2.39 -16.71 11.94
N ALA A 72 -1.72 -15.87 11.16
CA ALA A 72 -2.22 -15.40 9.87
C ALA A 72 -2.37 -16.56 8.88
N ALA A 73 -1.38 -17.46 8.80
CA ALA A 73 -1.43 -18.64 7.96
C ALA A 73 -2.54 -19.61 8.40
N ALA A 74 -2.68 -19.85 9.71
CA ALA A 74 -3.72 -20.70 10.27
C ALA A 74 -5.14 -20.14 10.06
N SER A 75 -5.28 -18.81 9.99
CA SER A 75 -6.55 -18.13 9.71
C SER A 75 -6.79 -17.90 8.20
N MET A 76 -5.84 -18.23 7.33
CA MET A 76 -5.98 -18.11 5.88
C MET A 76 -7.21 -18.83 5.32
N PRO A 77 -7.56 -20.06 5.74
CA PRO A 77 -8.76 -20.74 5.24
C PRO A 77 -10.05 -19.96 5.51
N ARG A 78 -10.13 -19.25 6.64
CA ARG A 78 -11.29 -18.38 6.93
C ARG A 78 -11.37 -17.20 5.97
N TYR A 79 -10.26 -16.50 5.74
CA TYR A 79 -10.25 -15.36 4.83
C TYR A 79 -10.58 -15.78 3.39
N LEU A 80 -10.06 -16.91 2.95
CA LEU A 80 -10.39 -17.50 1.65
C LEU A 80 -11.88 -17.88 1.59
N ALA A 81 -12.41 -18.54 2.62
CA ALA A 81 -13.84 -18.89 2.65
C ALA A 81 -14.73 -17.64 2.60
N VAL A 82 -14.45 -16.60 3.38
CA VAL A 82 -15.23 -15.34 3.34
C VAL A 82 -15.17 -14.70 1.96
N ALA A 83 -13.98 -14.61 1.35
CA ALA A 83 -13.81 -14.01 0.04
C ALA A 83 -14.51 -14.83 -1.06
N SER A 84 -14.33 -16.15 -1.08
CA SER A 84 -14.97 -17.05 -2.03
C SER A 84 -16.48 -17.09 -1.85
N ASN A 85 -16.99 -17.13 -0.62
CA ASN A 85 -18.42 -17.11 -0.34
C ASN A 85 -19.08 -15.81 -0.83
N LYS A 86 -18.40 -14.67 -0.63
CA LYS A 86 -18.84 -13.40 -1.19
C LYS A 86 -18.84 -13.42 -2.72
N GLN A 87 -17.80 -13.93 -3.35
CA GLN A 87 -17.71 -14.01 -4.80
C GLN A 87 -18.79 -14.94 -5.40
N ILE A 88 -19.08 -16.06 -4.74
CA ILE A 88 -20.18 -16.97 -5.13
C ILE A 88 -21.51 -16.24 -5.03
N ALA A 89 -21.76 -15.52 -3.93
CA ALA A 89 -22.99 -14.77 -3.74
C ALA A 89 -23.18 -13.68 -4.81
N ASP A 90 -22.13 -12.91 -5.07
CA ASP A 90 -22.13 -11.87 -6.10
C ASP A 90 -22.37 -12.50 -7.49
N ALA A 91 -21.70 -13.61 -7.82
CA ALA A 91 -21.88 -14.32 -9.10
C ALA A 91 -23.28 -14.91 -9.27
N VAL A 92 -23.87 -15.49 -8.23
CA VAL A 92 -25.25 -16.00 -8.27
C VAL A 92 -26.23 -14.84 -8.48
N ASN A 93 -26.07 -13.74 -7.74
CA ASN A 93 -26.95 -12.59 -7.86
C ASN A 93 -26.86 -11.93 -9.24
N ASP A 94 -25.64 -11.80 -9.78
CA ASP A 94 -25.41 -11.29 -11.13
C ASP A 94 -26.02 -12.22 -12.19
N THR A 95 -25.90 -13.53 -12.02
CA THR A 95 -26.53 -14.50 -12.93
C THR A 95 -28.06 -14.39 -12.90
N MET A 96 -28.65 -14.19 -11.71
CA MET A 96 -30.10 -13.98 -11.58
C MET A 96 -30.54 -12.67 -12.25
N ASN A 97 -29.77 -11.59 -12.09
CA ASN A 97 -30.04 -10.31 -12.76
C ASN A 97 -29.87 -10.41 -14.28
N ALA A 98 -28.87 -11.15 -14.76
CA ALA A 98 -28.68 -11.42 -16.18
C ALA A 98 -29.83 -12.26 -16.76
N ALA A 99 -30.29 -13.29 -16.04
CA ALA A 99 -31.44 -14.11 -16.45
C ALA A 99 -32.72 -13.27 -16.52
N ARG A 100 -32.96 -12.38 -15.54
CA ARG A 100 -34.04 -11.39 -15.56
C ARG A 100 -33.96 -10.51 -16.82
N ALA A 101 -32.79 -9.93 -17.10
CA ALA A 101 -32.60 -9.07 -18.26
C ALA A 101 -32.80 -9.83 -19.58
N ALA A 102 -32.33 -11.08 -19.67
CA ALA A 102 -32.51 -11.94 -20.84
C ALA A 102 -33.99 -12.29 -21.08
N LEU A 103 -34.75 -12.60 -20.02
CA LEU A 103 -36.19 -12.86 -20.13
C LEU A 103 -36.95 -11.62 -20.59
N VAL A 104 -36.65 -10.44 -20.03
CA VAL A 104 -37.26 -9.17 -20.46
C VAL A 104 -36.91 -8.86 -21.91
N LEU A 105 -35.65 -9.07 -22.32
CA LEU A 105 -35.22 -8.89 -23.70
C LEU A 105 -35.95 -9.86 -24.65
N ALA A 106 -36.08 -11.13 -24.28
CA ALA A 106 -36.79 -12.13 -25.09
C ALA A 106 -38.27 -11.76 -25.28
N LEU A 107 -38.95 -11.30 -24.23
CA LEU A 107 -40.33 -10.80 -24.32
C LEU A 107 -40.42 -9.54 -25.19
N THR A 108 -39.45 -8.64 -25.11
CA THR A 108 -39.41 -7.42 -25.92
C THR A 108 -39.22 -7.75 -27.41
N ILE A 109 -38.39 -8.74 -27.74
CA ILE A 109 -38.23 -9.24 -29.11
C ILE A 109 -39.53 -9.88 -29.60
N LEU A 110 -40.18 -10.71 -28.77
CA LEU A 110 -41.43 -11.38 -29.13
C LEU A 110 -42.57 -10.38 -29.38
N GLU A 111 -42.72 -9.37 -28.54
CA GLU A 111 -43.66 -8.26 -28.72
C GLU A 111 -43.38 -7.50 -30.02
N GLY A 112 -42.11 -7.18 -30.31
CA GLY A 112 -41.72 -6.55 -31.57
C GLY A 112 -42.07 -7.39 -32.81
N ILE A 113 -41.86 -8.71 -32.74
CA ILE A 113 -42.24 -9.63 -33.82
C ILE A 113 -43.77 -9.68 -33.99
N LEU A 114 -44.53 -9.76 -32.90
CA LEU A 114 -46.00 -9.78 -32.94
C LEU A 114 -46.55 -8.48 -33.53
N ASN A 115 -46.04 -7.33 -33.08
CA ASN A 115 -46.42 -6.03 -33.63
C ASN A 115 -46.10 -5.92 -35.12
N PHE A 116 -44.92 -6.37 -35.54
CA PHE A 116 -44.55 -6.40 -36.95
C PHE A 116 -45.50 -7.28 -37.79
N VAL A 117 -45.84 -8.47 -37.31
CA VAL A 117 -46.76 -9.39 -37.99
C VAL A 117 -48.16 -8.77 -38.08
N ILE A 118 -48.66 -8.21 -36.98
CA ILE A 118 -49.97 -7.55 -36.94
C ILE A 118 -50.00 -6.37 -37.90
N ASP A 119 -48.98 -5.52 -37.90
CA ASP A 119 -48.90 -4.38 -38.83
C ASP A 119 -48.90 -4.83 -40.29
N ILE A 120 -48.19 -5.92 -40.64
CA ILE A 120 -48.23 -6.51 -41.98
C ILE A 120 -49.64 -6.99 -42.32
N TYR A 121 -50.23 -7.90 -41.53
CA TYR A 121 -51.54 -8.47 -41.84
C TYR A 121 -52.60 -7.39 -41.94
N ARG A 122 -52.54 -6.41 -41.04
CA ARG A 122 -53.45 -5.28 -40.99
C ARG A 122 -53.27 -4.36 -42.19
N SER A 123 -52.04 -3.95 -42.50
CA SER A 123 -51.75 -3.11 -43.67
C SER A 123 -52.15 -3.81 -44.97
N THR A 124 -51.92 -5.11 -45.10
CA THR A 124 -52.34 -5.90 -46.26
C THR A 124 -53.87 -6.03 -46.33
N PHE A 125 -54.56 -6.28 -45.23
CA PHE A 125 -56.02 -6.38 -45.20
C PHE A 125 -56.69 -5.03 -45.50
N PHE A 126 -56.16 -3.93 -44.98
CA PHE A 126 -56.67 -2.59 -45.30
C PHE A 126 -56.38 -2.19 -46.75
N CYS A 127 -55.20 -2.51 -47.30
CA CYS A 127 -54.91 -2.34 -48.72
C CYS A 127 -55.88 -3.15 -49.59
N PHE A 128 -56.17 -4.39 -49.21
CA PHE A 128 -57.15 -5.23 -49.89
C PHE A 128 -58.58 -4.67 -49.79
N LEU A 129 -59.00 -4.23 -48.60
CA LEU A 129 -60.31 -3.58 -48.41
C LEU A 129 -60.43 -2.30 -49.23
N GLU A 130 -59.37 -1.49 -49.28
CA GLU A 130 -59.34 -0.27 -50.07
C GLU A 130 -59.47 -0.59 -51.57
N LEU A 131 -58.72 -1.57 -52.08
CA LEU A 131 -58.82 -2.05 -53.46
C LEU A 131 -60.22 -2.60 -53.78
N VAL A 132 -60.84 -3.36 -52.86
CA VAL A 132 -62.18 -3.93 -53.06
C VAL A 132 -63.26 -2.86 -52.99
N VAL A 133 -63.20 -1.95 -52.02
CA VAL A 133 -64.18 -0.87 -51.86
C VAL A 133 -64.04 0.13 -53.00
N GLN A 134 -62.84 0.64 -53.29
CA GLN A 134 -62.63 1.58 -54.39
C GLN A 134 -62.85 0.92 -55.75
N GLY A 135 -62.40 -0.32 -55.95
CA GLY A 135 -62.65 -1.09 -57.17
C GLY A 135 -64.13 -1.40 -57.39
N GLY A 136 -64.84 -1.81 -56.34
CA GLY A 136 -66.28 -2.06 -56.37
C GLY A 136 -67.11 -0.78 -56.57
N LEU A 137 -66.73 0.33 -55.93
CA LEU A 137 -67.38 1.64 -56.14
C LEU A 137 -67.17 2.13 -57.57
N SER A 138 -65.95 2.01 -58.11
CA SER A 138 -65.62 2.39 -59.48
C SER A 138 -66.41 1.57 -60.51
N LEU A 139 -66.56 0.27 -60.27
CA LEU A 139 -67.35 -0.62 -61.14
C LEU A 139 -68.84 -0.27 -61.11
N LEU A 140 -69.41 0.01 -59.93
CA LEU A 140 -70.79 0.48 -59.77
C LEU A 140 -71.02 1.85 -60.45
N ILE A 141 -70.10 2.80 -60.25
CA ILE A 141 -70.17 4.11 -60.91
C ILE A 141 -70.03 3.97 -62.43
N GLY A 142 -69.15 3.10 -62.91
CA GLY A 142 -68.99 2.77 -64.33
C GLY A 142 -70.26 2.17 -64.95
N ALA A 143 -70.86 1.19 -64.28
CA ALA A 143 -72.11 0.56 -64.74
C ALA A 143 -73.28 1.56 -64.79
N VAL A 144 -73.40 2.45 -63.79
CA VAL A 144 -74.43 3.50 -63.78
C VAL A 144 -74.21 4.50 -64.92
N ASN A 145 -72.97 4.89 -65.19
CA ASN A 145 -72.65 5.76 -66.32
C ASN A 145 -72.95 5.12 -67.67
N GLU A 146 -72.67 3.82 -67.82
CA GLU A 146 -72.93 3.08 -69.07
C GLU A 146 -74.43 2.87 -69.30
N ILE A 147 -75.21 2.59 -68.26
CA ILE A 147 -76.67 2.56 -68.34
C ILE A 147 -77.23 3.92 -68.74
N ASN A 148 -76.72 5.01 -68.16
CA ASN A 148 -77.14 6.37 -68.55
C ASN A 148 -76.78 6.68 -70.01
N SER A 149 -75.59 6.29 -70.48
CA SER A 149 -75.17 6.44 -71.87
C SER A 149 -76.05 5.63 -72.83
N PHE A 150 -76.33 4.38 -72.48
CA PHE A 150 -77.20 3.50 -73.26
C PHE A 150 -78.63 4.06 -73.36
N LEU A 151 -79.23 4.48 -72.24
CA LEU A 151 -80.55 5.11 -72.24
C LEU A 151 -80.57 6.37 -73.12
N SER A 152 -79.58 7.25 -73.00
CA SER A 152 -79.46 8.45 -73.82
C SER A 152 -79.31 8.14 -75.32
N LEU A 153 -78.52 7.13 -75.68
CA LEU A 153 -78.30 6.69 -77.06
C LEU A 153 -79.55 6.01 -77.63
N THR A 154 -80.21 5.13 -76.88
CA THR A 154 -81.44 4.45 -77.30
C THR A 154 -82.56 5.45 -77.53
N PHE A 155 -82.79 6.41 -76.62
CA PHE A 155 -83.81 7.43 -76.81
C PHE A 155 -83.51 8.37 -77.98
N SER A 156 -82.24 8.72 -78.20
CA SER A 156 -81.81 9.52 -79.37
C SER A 156 -82.02 8.76 -80.68
N ALA A 157 -81.68 7.46 -80.71
CA ALA A 157 -81.88 6.59 -81.86
C ALA A 157 -83.37 6.39 -82.17
N LEU A 158 -84.20 6.14 -81.15
CA LEU A 158 -85.66 6.02 -81.30
C LEU A 158 -86.27 7.28 -81.92
N ARG A 159 -85.83 8.45 -81.47
CA ARG A 159 -86.25 9.74 -82.04
C ARG A 159 -85.82 9.87 -83.50
N SER A 160 -84.57 9.52 -83.82
CA SER A 160 -84.06 9.58 -85.20
C SER A 160 -84.83 8.64 -86.14
N SER A 161 -85.12 7.41 -85.71
CA SER A 161 -85.90 6.44 -86.49
C SER A 161 -87.34 6.92 -86.72
N ILE A 162 -88.04 7.39 -85.67
CA ILE A 162 -89.40 7.93 -85.81
C ILE A 162 -89.43 9.11 -86.79
N GLN A 163 -88.44 10.00 -86.72
CA GLN A 163 -88.35 11.15 -87.61
C GLN A 163 -88.03 10.76 -89.07
N SER A 164 -87.20 9.73 -89.29
CA SER A 164 -86.89 9.19 -90.62
C SER A 164 -88.08 8.44 -91.23
N ASP A 165 -88.82 7.67 -90.43
CA ASP A 165 -89.97 6.89 -90.90
C ASP A 165 -91.11 7.81 -91.33
N ILE A 166 -91.35 8.90 -90.58
CA ILE A 166 -92.36 9.91 -90.94
C ILE A 166 -91.94 10.68 -92.20
N SER A 167 -90.66 11.02 -92.35
CA SER A 167 -90.14 11.63 -93.58
C SER A 167 -90.32 10.71 -94.80
N THR A 168 -90.04 9.42 -94.63
CA THR A 168 -90.25 8.39 -95.67
C THR A 168 -91.73 8.25 -96.01
N ALA A 169 -92.62 8.20 -95.02
CA ALA A 169 -94.07 8.13 -95.24
C ALA A 169 -94.62 9.35 -96.01
N ASN A 170 -94.21 10.57 -95.64
CA ASN A 170 -94.58 11.78 -96.38
C ASN A 170 -94.05 11.76 -97.83
N SER A 171 -92.85 11.23 -98.07
CA SER A 171 -92.30 11.08 -99.42
C SER A 171 -93.09 10.08 -100.29
N VAL A 172 -93.58 8.98 -99.70
CA VAL A 172 -94.41 7.96 -100.37
C VAL A 172 -95.80 8.51 -100.69
N ILE A 173 -96.43 9.22 -99.74
CA ILE A 173 -97.73 9.88 -99.95
C ILE A 173 -97.63 10.90 -101.09
N THR A 174 -96.55 11.68 -101.10
CA THR A 174 -96.30 12.66 -102.16
C THR A 174 -96.13 11.98 -103.53
N LYS A 175 -95.35 10.89 -103.62
CA LYS A 175 -95.18 10.10 -104.86
C LYS A 175 -96.48 9.45 -105.35
N ALA A 176 -97.30 8.92 -104.46
CA ALA A 176 -98.58 8.29 -104.81
C ALA A 176 -99.54 9.33 -105.41
N ILE A 177 -99.59 10.52 -104.84
CA ILE A 177 -100.47 11.61 -105.30
C ILE A 177 -99.95 12.25 -106.60
N ASP A 178 -98.63 12.35 -106.78
CA ASP A 178 -98.03 12.71 -108.07
C ASP A 178 -98.34 11.68 -109.17
N GLY A 179 -98.38 10.39 -108.84
CA GLY A 179 -98.78 9.32 -109.76
C GLY A 179 -100.26 9.43 -110.19
N ILE A 180 -101.15 9.70 -109.24
CA ILE A 180 -102.60 9.89 -109.49
C ILE A 180 -102.87 11.15 -110.32
N ASN A 181 -102.16 12.25 -110.06
CA ASN A 181 -102.27 13.49 -110.83
C ASN A 181 -101.79 13.35 -112.29
N LYS A 182 -101.06 12.29 -112.64
CA LYS A 182 -100.56 12.04 -114.00
C LYS A 182 -101.58 11.37 -114.94
N VAL A 183 -102.68 10.83 -114.41
CA VAL A 183 -103.66 10.01 -115.16
C VAL A 183 -105.11 10.48 -115.05
N ASN A 184 -105.38 11.60 -114.38
CA ASN A 184 -106.74 12.10 -114.16
C ASN A 184 -107.11 13.30 -115.07
N PRO A 185 -108.18 13.24 -115.87
CA PRO A 185 -108.63 14.37 -116.70
C PRO A 185 -109.51 15.42 -115.97
N PHE A 186 -109.68 15.33 -114.64
CA PHE A 186 -110.49 16.28 -113.86
C PHE A 186 -109.75 16.83 -112.63
N GLY A 187 -108.93 17.88 -112.81
CA GLY A 187 -108.37 18.73 -111.74
C GLY A 187 -107.25 18.13 -110.86
N LYS A 188 -106.31 18.97 -110.40
CA LYS A 188 -105.15 18.57 -109.56
C LYS A 188 -105.55 18.36 -108.10
N ILE A 189 -105.16 17.23 -107.50
CA ILE A 189 -105.32 16.94 -106.06
C ILE A 189 -104.02 17.33 -105.34
N SER A 190 -104.12 18.08 -104.24
CA SER A 190 -102.98 18.44 -103.40
C SER A 190 -102.73 17.38 -102.31
N PRO A 191 -101.48 16.92 -102.07
CA PRO A 191 -101.20 15.87 -101.10
C PRO A 191 -101.35 16.32 -99.63
N PRO A 192 -101.92 15.49 -98.74
CA PRO A 192 -101.91 15.75 -97.30
C PRO A 192 -100.51 15.48 -96.71
N GLN A 193 -100.03 16.38 -95.84
CA GLN A 193 -98.79 16.20 -95.08
C GLN A 193 -99.13 15.72 -93.67
N ILE A 194 -98.41 14.70 -93.17
CA ILE A 194 -98.48 14.27 -91.77
C ILE A 194 -97.51 15.16 -90.96
N THR A 195 -98.04 15.93 -90.01
CA THR A 195 -97.24 16.70 -89.03
C THR A 195 -96.79 15.83 -87.86
N VAL A 196 -95.52 15.96 -87.49
CA VAL A 196 -94.86 15.22 -86.40
C VAL A 196 -95.33 15.75 -85.03
N PRO A 197 -95.82 14.92 -84.09
CA PRO A 197 -96.03 15.33 -82.70
C PRO A 197 -94.69 15.56 -81.97
N SER A 198 -94.61 16.55 -81.08
CA SER A 198 -93.39 16.86 -80.32
C SER A 198 -93.08 15.78 -79.26
N LEU A 199 -91.97 15.04 -79.46
CA LEU A 199 -91.42 14.05 -78.53
C LEU A 199 -90.52 14.70 -77.45
N ASP A 200 -90.94 15.81 -76.84
CA ASP A 200 -90.14 16.49 -75.78
C ASP A 200 -90.23 15.80 -74.41
N ALA A 201 -91.20 14.91 -74.21
CA ALA A 201 -91.34 14.13 -72.97
C ALA A 201 -90.28 13.03 -72.78
N LEU A 202 -89.36 12.86 -73.74
CA LEU A 202 -88.35 11.79 -73.74
C LEU A 202 -86.92 12.27 -73.47
N SER A 203 -86.72 13.57 -73.21
CA SER A 203 -85.38 14.19 -73.14
C SER A 203 -84.74 14.22 -71.74
N ASN A 204 -85.45 13.87 -70.67
CA ASN A 204 -84.93 14.09 -69.31
C ASN A 204 -85.36 13.02 -68.29
N ILE A 205 -84.99 11.76 -68.54
CA ILE A 205 -84.97 10.75 -67.49
C ILE A 205 -83.52 10.61 -67.02
N THR A 206 -83.18 11.27 -65.93
CA THR A 206 -81.94 11.05 -65.17
C THR A 206 -82.29 10.38 -63.84
N LEU A 207 -81.40 9.49 -63.35
CA LEU A 207 -81.60 8.77 -62.08
C LEU A 207 -81.65 9.73 -60.86
N PRO A 208 -82.39 9.38 -59.79
CA PRO A 208 -82.50 10.22 -58.58
C PRO A 208 -81.16 10.42 -57.86
N SER A 209 -80.93 11.63 -57.36
CA SER A 209 -79.72 12.07 -56.64
C SER A 209 -79.44 11.35 -55.31
N ASP A 210 -80.39 10.56 -54.79
CA ASP A 210 -80.26 9.84 -53.52
C ASP A 210 -79.17 8.75 -53.58
N PHE A 211 -78.95 8.15 -54.74
CA PHE A 211 -77.91 7.15 -54.93
C PHE A 211 -76.50 7.75 -54.79
N MET A 212 -76.31 8.98 -55.30
CA MET A 212 -75.04 9.69 -55.24
C MET A 212 -74.71 10.11 -53.80
N TYR A 213 -75.70 10.58 -53.04
CA TYR A 213 -75.54 10.92 -51.63
C TYR A 213 -75.26 9.69 -50.75
N ALA A 214 -75.88 8.54 -51.03
CA ALA A 214 -75.61 7.30 -50.31
C ALA A 214 -74.16 6.81 -50.50
N LEU A 215 -73.63 6.90 -51.72
CA LEU A 215 -72.23 6.56 -52.03
C LEU A 215 -71.23 7.50 -51.34
N GLN A 216 -71.55 8.80 -51.29
CA GLN A 216 -70.69 9.80 -50.66
C GLN A 216 -70.68 9.66 -49.13
N LYS A 217 -71.84 9.35 -48.53
CA LYS A 217 -71.96 9.09 -47.09
C LYS A 217 -71.27 7.79 -46.65
N LEU A 218 -71.23 6.78 -47.52
CA LEU A 218 -70.50 5.52 -47.27
C LEU A 218 -68.99 5.75 -47.25
N ASN A 219 -68.46 6.59 -48.14
CA ASN A 219 -67.04 6.99 -48.17
C ASN A 219 -66.62 7.73 -46.88
N SER A 220 -67.50 8.56 -46.32
CA SER A 220 -67.22 9.34 -45.10
C SER A 220 -67.43 8.58 -43.78
N SER A 221 -68.03 7.39 -43.81
CA SER A 221 -68.33 6.60 -42.60
C SER A 221 -67.29 5.52 -42.29
N LEU A 222 -66.24 5.40 -43.11
CA LEU A 222 -65.15 4.46 -42.87
C LEU A 222 -64.24 5.01 -41.75
N PRO A 223 -64.10 4.30 -40.62
CA PRO A 223 -63.23 4.74 -39.53
C PRO A 223 -61.79 4.87 -40.02
N THR A 224 -61.10 5.91 -39.56
CA THR A 224 -59.73 6.20 -39.96
C THR A 224 -58.80 5.07 -39.51
N VAL A 225 -58.03 4.52 -40.45
CA VAL A 225 -57.12 3.37 -40.29
C VAL A 225 -56.13 3.52 -39.11
N ALA A 226 -55.90 4.72 -38.58
CA ALA A 226 -55.07 4.94 -37.40
C ALA A 226 -55.71 4.48 -36.08
N GLN A 227 -57.01 4.69 -35.86
CA GLN A 227 -57.62 4.41 -34.54
C GLN A 227 -57.72 2.91 -34.22
N VAL A 228 -58.00 2.11 -35.24
CA VAL A 228 -58.02 0.64 -35.13
C VAL A 228 -56.59 0.09 -35.00
N ARG A 229 -55.56 0.87 -35.34
CA ARG A 229 -54.14 0.47 -35.19
C ARG A 229 -53.79 0.49 -33.73
N ASP A 230 -53.98 1.68 -33.15
CA ASP A 230 -53.54 1.99 -31.81
C ASP A 230 -54.30 1.14 -30.79
N ALA A 231 -55.58 0.86 -31.03
CA ALA A 231 -56.37 -0.03 -30.15
C ALA A 231 -55.95 -1.51 -30.19
N ILE A 232 -55.48 -2.02 -31.35
CA ILE A 232 -55.00 -3.42 -31.44
C ILE A 232 -53.61 -3.53 -30.81
N GLN A 233 -52.75 -2.54 -31.04
CA GLN A 233 -51.43 -2.47 -30.43
C GLN A 233 -51.51 -2.44 -28.90
N ASP A 234 -52.39 -1.61 -28.34
CA ASP A 234 -52.56 -1.48 -26.88
C ASP A 234 -53.09 -2.77 -26.22
N VAL A 235 -53.90 -3.55 -26.93
CA VAL A 235 -54.39 -4.87 -26.44
C VAL A 235 -53.28 -5.93 -26.45
N ILE A 236 -52.32 -5.82 -27.36
CA ILE A 236 -51.21 -6.76 -27.51
C ILE A 236 -50.06 -6.39 -26.57
N ASP A 237 -49.69 -5.12 -26.48
CA ASP A 237 -48.50 -4.65 -25.75
C ASP A 237 -48.70 -4.78 -24.23
N LYS A 238 -49.91 -4.49 -23.74
CA LYS A 238 -50.24 -4.51 -22.32
C LYS A 238 -49.90 -5.81 -21.58
N PRO A 239 -50.31 -7.01 -22.04
CA PRO A 239 -49.94 -8.25 -21.36
C PRO A 239 -48.42 -8.53 -21.38
N PHE A 240 -47.68 -8.08 -22.39
CA PHE A 240 -46.22 -8.23 -22.42
C PHE A 240 -45.54 -7.29 -21.43
N ASP A 241 -46.00 -6.04 -21.34
CA ASP A 241 -45.47 -5.08 -20.37
C ASP A 241 -45.80 -5.46 -18.92
N ASP A 242 -47.00 -5.98 -18.67
CA ASP A 242 -47.38 -6.53 -17.36
C ASP A 242 -46.47 -7.72 -16.99
N LEU A 243 -46.19 -8.62 -17.93
CA LEU A 243 -45.30 -9.76 -17.69
C LEU A 243 -43.84 -9.34 -17.46
N LYS A 244 -43.32 -8.35 -18.22
CA LYS A 244 -41.99 -7.77 -17.96
C LYS A 244 -41.94 -7.12 -16.57
N ALA A 245 -43.00 -6.44 -16.15
CA ALA A 245 -43.09 -5.81 -14.84
C ALA A 245 -43.11 -6.86 -13.71
N ASP A 246 -43.84 -7.96 -13.88
CA ASP A 246 -43.87 -9.06 -12.92
C ASP A 246 -42.55 -9.82 -12.82
N ILE A 247 -41.84 -10.04 -13.94
CA ILE A 247 -40.47 -10.58 -13.92
C ILE A 247 -39.54 -9.63 -13.16
N ASN A 248 -39.60 -8.33 -13.44
CA ASN A 248 -38.79 -7.34 -12.73
C ASN A 248 -39.06 -7.32 -11.22
N ARG A 249 -40.33 -7.43 -10.81
CA ARG A 249 -40.76 -7.46 -9.41
C ARG A 249 -40.34 -8.76 -8.71
N THR A 250 -40.51 -9.91 -9.39
CA THR A 250 -40.17 -11.22 -8.84
C THR A 250 -38.67 -11.30 -8.55
N PHE A 251 -37.83 -10.88 -9.48
CA PHE A 251 -36.37 -10.92 -9.32
C PHE A 251 -35.82 -9.84 -8.37
N ALA A 252 -36.57 -8.77 -8.05
CA ALA A 252 -36.13 -7.76 -7.10
C ALA A 252 -36.04 -8.28 -5.65
N GLY A 253 -36.77 -9.35 -5.31
CA GLY A 253 -36.76 -9.97 -3.98
C GLY A 253 -35.76 -11.11 -3.80
N PHE A 254 -35.17 -11.63 -4.87
CA PHE A 254 -34.21 -12.72 -4.80
C PHE A 254 -32.78 -12.20 -4.77
N ASN A 255 -32.13 -12.28 -3.60
CA ASN A 255 -30.68 -12.12 -3.47
C ASN A 255 -30.15 -13.33 -2.72
N PHE A 256 -29.06 -13.90 -3.20
CA PHE A 256 -28.38 -14.97 -2.48
C PHE A 256 -27.55 -14.39 -1.33
N ASP A 257 -27.76 -14.89 -0.12
CA ASP A 257 -27.00 -14.44 1.06
C ASP A 257 -25.73 -15.29 1.23
N ALA A 258 -24.57 -14.65 1.20
CA ALA A 258 -23.27 -15.26 1.44
C ALA A 258 -23.15 -15.86 2.86
N SER A 259 -23.98 -15.44 3.81
CA SER A 259 -23.95 -15.90 5.21
C SER A 259 -24.39 -17.36 5.39
N VAL A 260 -25.08 -17.93 4.41
CA VAL A 260 -25.54 -19.33 4.41
C VAL A 260 -24.37 -20.29 4.13
N LEU A 261 -23.27 -19.81 3.57
CA LEU A 261 -22.10 -20.61 3.24
C LEU A 261 -21.19 -20.77 4.48
N PRO A 262 -20.67 -21.99 4.76
CA PRO A 262 -19.86 -22.25 5.94
C PRO A 262 -18.56 -21.44 5.91
N VAL A 263 -18.20 -20.89 7.08
CA VAL A 263 -16.96 -20.13 7.27
C VAL A 263 -16.19 -20.74 8.43
N PRO A 264 -14.94 -21.18 8.25
CA PRO A 264 -14.10 -21.70 9.33
C PRO A 264 -13.86 -20.65 10.43
N ASP A 265 -13.69 -21.09 11.68
CA ASP A 265 -13.36 -20.19 12.79
C ASP A 265 -11.93 -19.63 12.72
N LYS A 266 -11.74 -18.47 13.36
CA LYS A 266 -10.40 -17.87 13.48
C LYS A 266 -9.56 -18.74 14.40
N GLN A 267 -8.42 -19.22 13.89
CA GLN A 267 -7.42 -19.91 14.69
C GLN A 267 -6.36 -18.90 15.14
N THR A 268 -6.05 -18.89 16.43
CA THR A 268 -4.94 -18.15 17.01
C THR A 268 -3.94 -19.15 17.58
N ILE A 269 -2.71 -19.11 17.11
CA ILE A 269 -1.63 -19.96 17.61
C ILE A 269 -0.81 -19.11 18.57
N SER A 270 -0.62 -19.57 19.80
CA SER A 270 0.29 -18.95 20.77
C SER A 270 1.38 -19.94 21.16
N PHE A 271 2.64 -19.59 20.90
CA PHE A 271 3.81 -20.41 21.26
C PHE A 271 4.94 -19.59 21.89
N CYS A 272 4.94 -18.27 21.77
CA CYS A 272 5.99 -17.41 22.31
C CYS A 272 5.91 -17.19 23.82
N ASP A 273 4.73 -17.37 24.42
CA ASP A 273 4.56 -17.30 25.88
C ASP A 273 5.32 -18.42 26.62
N GLN A 274 5.71 -19.48 25.91
CA GLN A 274 6.43 -20.63 26.44
C GLN A 274 7.88 -20.71 25.96
N ILE A 275 8.41 -19.64 25.33
CA ILE A 275 9.81 -19.66 24.90
C ILE A 275 10.72 -19.60 26.13
N ASP A 276 11.54 -20.63 26.28
CA ASP A 276 12.46 -20.71 27.41
C ASP A 276 13.60 -19.70 27.20
N THR A 277 13.50 -18.57 27.89
CA THR A 277 14.56 -17.54 27.90
C THR A 277 15.64 -17.82 28.95
N SER A 278 15.59 -18.99 29.63
CA SER A 278 16.55 -19.40 30.66
C SER A 278 18.00 -19.30 30.20
N ALA A 279 18.32 -19.77 28.99
CA ALA A 279 19.69 -19.75 28.47
C ALA A 279 20.29 -18.33 28.38
N VAL A 280 19.48 -17.33 28.01
CA VAL A 280 19.92 -15.93 27.91
C VAL A 280 20.00 -15.29 29.30
N ASP A 281 19.06 -15.62 30.19
CA ASP A 281 19.03 -15.14 31.56
C ASP A 281 20.19 -15.70 32.40
N ASP A 282 20.51 -16.98 32.23
CA ASP A 282 21.62 -17.66 32.88
C ASP A 282 22.97 -17.14 32.38
N LEU A 283 23.09 -16.88 31.07
CA LEU A 283 24.27 -16.21 30.51
C LEU A 283 24.48 -14.83 31.17
N GLY A 284 23.41 -14.05 31.34
CA GLY A 284 23.50 -12.74 32.00
C GLY A 284 23.90 -12.82 33.46
N LYS A 285 23.33 -13.78 34.21
CA LYS A 285 23.71 -14.04 35.61
C LYS A 285 25.16 -14.50 35.74
N ASP A 286 25.61 -15.39 34.88
CA ASP A 286 26.98 -15.90 34.94
C ASP A 286 28.00 -14.84 34.53
N LEU A 287 27.65 -14.00 33.55
CA LEU A 287 28.49 -12.88 33.17
C LEU A 287 28.64 -11.86 34.32
N LEU A 288 27.54 -11.55 35.01
CA LEU A 288 27.57 -10.72 36.22
C LEU A 288 28.44 -11.31 37.34
N LYS A 289 28.39 -12.63 37.55
CA LYS A 289 29.26 -13.32 38.52
C LYS A 289 30.72 -13.18 38.13
N VAL A 290 31.06 -13.40 36.84
CA VAL A 290 32.43 -13.27 36.33
C VAL A 290 32.95 -11.85 36.52
N PHE A 291 32.16 -10.81 36.23
CA PHE A 291 32.55 -9.43 36.47
C PHE A 291 32.80 -9.15 37.96
N ARG A 292 31.92 -9.63 38.85
CA ARG A 292 32.08 -9.46 40.30
C ARG A 292 33.37 -10.13 40.81
N ILE A 293 33.66 -11.34 40.33
CA ILE A 293 34.90 -12.06 40.66
C ILE A 293 36.12 -11.32 40.11
N GLY A 294 36.04 -10.82 38.86
CA GLY A 294 37.11 -10.04 38.22
C GLY A 294 37.46 -8.77 38.99
N VAL A 295 36.47 -8.04 39.51
CA VAL A 295 36.68 -6.85 40.35
C VAL A 295 37.36 -7.21 41.66
N ILE A 296 36.92 -8.28 42.33
CA ILE A 296 37.56 -8.74 43.58
C ILE A 296 39.03 -9.11 43.33
N LEU A 297 39.31 -9.85 42.24
CA LEU A 297 40.67 -10.25 41.87
C LEU A 297 41.55 -9.02 41.57
N LEU A 298 41.03 -8.03 40.85
CA LEU A 298 41.74 -6.77 40.58
C LEU A 298 42.10 -6.03 41.86
N ILE A 299 41.19 -5.94 42.82
CA ILE A 299 41.44 -5.29 44.11
C ILE A 299 42.55 -6.04 44.87
N VAL A 300 42.47 -7.38 44.93
CA VAL A 300 43.51 -8.20 45.57
C VAL A 300 44.87 -7.99 44.89
N MET A 301 44.90 -7.96 43.55
CA MET A 301 46.12 -7.70 42.79
C MET A 301 46.69 -6.31 43.06
N ALA A 302 45.84 -5.28 43.18
CA ALA A 302 46.26 -3.93 43.52
C ALA A 302 46.92 -3.88 44.91
N PHE A 303 46.34 -4.57 45.91
CA PHE A 303 46.94 -4.68 47.24
C PHE A 303 48.27 -5.44 47.23
N LEU A 304 48.40 -6.51 46.44
CA LEU A 304 49.66 -7.25 46.29
C LEU A 304 50.76 -6.39 45.67
N ILE A 305 50.44 -5.62 44.62
CA ILE A 305 51.39 -4.69 43.99
C ILE A 305 51.80 -3.60 45.00
N LEU A 306 50.84 -3.01 45.72
CA LEU A 306 51.12 -1.98 46.70
C LEU A 306 51.99 -2.48 47.86
N ALA A 307 51.74 -3.70 48.35
CA ALA A 307 52.57 -4.36 49.36
C ALA A 307 53.98 -4.66 48.82
N GLY A 308 54.10 -5.11 47.57
CA GLY A 308 55.38 -5.38 46.92
C GLY A 308 56.22 -4.12 46.72
N LEU A 309 55.61 -3.03 46.27
CA LEU A 309 56.25 -1.72 46.17
C LEU A 309 56.68 -1.24 47.57
N PHE A 310 55.77 -1.23 48.55
CA PHE A 310 56.10 -0.88 49.92
C PHE A 310 57.32 -1.63 50.48
N ALA A 311 57.39 -2.95 50.24
CA ALA A 311 58.52 -3.78 50.65
C ALA A 311 59.82 -3.41 49.91
N MET A 312 59.74 -3.13 48.60
CA MET A 312 60.89 -2.70 47.80
C MET A 312 61.39 -1.31 48.21
N GLU A 313 60.51 -0.34 48.41
CA GLU A 313 60.85 1.00 48.91
C GLU A 313 61.45 0.93 50.31
N TRP A 314 60.88 0.10 51.20
CA TRP A 314 61.43 -0.16 52.53
C TRP A 314 62.84 -0.76 52.45
N TYR A 315 63.03 -1.77 51.58
CA TYR A 315 64.34 -2.40 51.38
C TYR A 315 65.37 -1.41 50.84
N ARG A 316 65.01 -0.63 49.81
CA ARG A 316 65.86 0.44 49.25
C ARG A 316 66.23 1.48 50.30
N TRP A 317 65.26 1.91 51.10
CA TRP A 317 65.50 2.86 52.19
C TRP A 317 66.41 2.28 53.28
N ARG A 318 66.23 1.01 53.66
CA ARG A 318 67.09 0.30 54.61
C ARG A 318 68.51 0.19 54.08
N CYS A 319 68.70 -0.20 52.82
CA CYS A 319 70.01 -0.26 52.17
C CYS A 319 70.69 1.12 52.12
N LEU A 320 69.95 2.15 51.71
CA LEU A 320 70.45 3.52 51.71
C LEU A 320 70.86 3.97 53.11
N ARG A 321 70.06 3.68 54.14
CA ARG A 321 70.38 4.04 55.52
C ARG A 321 71.64 3.32 56.00
N SER A 322 71.76 2.02 55.75
CA SER A 322 72.99 1.27 56.06
C SER A 322 74.20 1.84 55.33
N HIS A 323 74.05 2.17 54.04
CA HIS A 323 75.10 2.79 53.23
C HIS A 323 75.56 4.14 53.81
N LEU A 324 74.61 4.99 54.24
CA LEU A 324 74.91 6.27 54.90
C LEU A 324 75.56 6.11 56.28
N GLU A 325 75.24 5.06 57.03
CA GLU A 325 75.93 4.74 58.27
C GLU A 325 77.37 4.25 58.00
N TYR A 326 77.58 3.43 56.96
CA TYR A 326 78.91 2.99 56.57
C TYR A 326 79.78 4.14 56.05
N THR A 327 79.23 5.08 55.27
CA THR A 327 79.97 6.29 54.86
C THR A 327 80.32 7.14 56.08
N ARG A 328 79.40 7.31 57.04
CA ARG A 328 79.67 8.03 58.29
C ARG A 328 80.79 7.37 59.10
N GLN A 329 80.77 6.04 59.24
CA GLN A 329 81.81 5.31 59.96
C GLN A 329 83.15 5.36 59.23
N ALA A 330 83.15 5.18 57.90
CA ALA A 330 84.35 5.32 57.08
C ALA A 330 84.96 6.71 57.27
N TRP A 331 84.14 7.76 57.23
CA TRP A 331 84.55 9.14 57.46
C TRP A 331 85.19 9.37 58.85
N ILE A 332 84.53 8.90 59.92
CA ILE A 332 85.06 9.05 61.30
C ILE A 332 86.39 8.32 61.48
N SER A 333 86.56 7.17 60.83
CA SER A 333 87.77 6.35 60.92
C SER A 333 88.92 6.85 60.03
N ASP A 334 88.73 7.88 59.22
CA ASP A 334 89.73 8.36 58.29
C ASP A 334 90.81 9.21 59.02
N PRO A 335 92.08 8.77 59.02
CA PRO A 335 93.18 9.48 59.67
C PRO A 335 93.64 10.74 58.91
N THR A 336 93.31 10.88 57.63
CA THR A 336 93.73 12.03 56.80
C THR A 336 92.90 13.28 57.06
N MET A 337 91.76 13.12 57.72
CA MET A 337 90.83 14.19 58.07
C MET A 337 91.14 14.68 59.49
N SER A 338 91.28 16.00 59.66
CA SER A 338 91.37 16.63 60.99
C SER A 338 90.00 16.58 61.66
N ASN A 339 89.66 15.41 62.19
CA ASN A 339 88.40 15.15 62.86
C ASN A 339 88.45 15.79 64.26
N ALA A 340 87.81 16.95 64.45
CA ALA A 340 87.56 17.51 65.78
C ALA A 340 86.45 16.76 66.54
N ALA A 341 86.24 15.47 66.25
CA ALA A 341 85.16 14.68 66.80
C ALA A 341 85.68 13.78 67.92
N ARG A 342 85.26 14.04 69.16
CA ARG A 342 85.49 13.15 70.30
C ARG A 342 84.59 11.89 70.16
N PRO A 343 84.96 10.74 70.76
CA PRO A 343 84.10 9.56 70.75
C PRO A 343 82.70 9.89 71.30
N GLY A 344 81.68 9.84 70.45
CA GLY A 344 80.28 10.11 70.81
C GLY A 344 79.68 11.42 70.28
N GLU A 345 80.46 12.27 69.59
CA GLU A 345 79.98 13.53 69.00
C GLU A 345 79.76 13.41 67.48
N THR A 346 78.81 14.16 66.92
CA THR A 346 78.59 14.19 65.46
C THR A 346 79.79 14.85 64.78
N PRO A 347 80.44 14.21 63.80
CA PRO A 347 81.63 14.78 63.17
C PRO A 347 81.27 16.06 62.41
N ALA A 348 81.92 17.18 62.75
CA ALA A 348 81.78 18.44 62.05
C ALA A 348 82.72 18.48 60.83
N LEU A 349 82.15 18.63 59.64
CA LEU A 349 82.89 18.69 58.38
C LEU A 349 83.34 20.12 58.07
N LYS A 350 84.65 20.33 57.91
CA LYS A 350 85.15 21.54 57.22
C LYS A 350 84.96 21.33 55.71
N MET A 351 84.08 22.11 55.10
CA MET A 351 83.77 22.08 53.66
C MET A 351 84.95 22.62 52.82
N THR A 352 86.03 21.87 52.72
CA THR A 352 87.10 22.11 51.72
C THR A 352 86.84 21.28 50.47
N ASP A 353 87.31 21.75 49.32
CA ASP A 353 87.14 21.07 48.03
C ASP A 353 87.65 19.61 48.06
N HIS A 354 88.81 19.40 48.68
CA HIS A 354 89.37 18.05 48.89
C HIS A 354 88.47 17.13 49.74
N ASN A 355 87.88 17.66 50.82
CA ASN A 355 87.00 16.88 51.70
C ASN A 355 85.66 16.55 51.01
N LEU A 356 85.13 17.47 50.20
CA LEU A 356 83.91 17.24 49.43
C LEU A 356 84.10 16.17 48.36
N MET A 357 85.24 16.20 47.66
CA MET A 357 85.59 15.17 46.67
C MET A 357 85.79 13.80 47.30
N THR A 358 86.42 13.74 48.49
CA THR A 358 86.61 12.50 49.26
C THR A 358 85.28 11.98 49.84
N LEU A 359 84.37 12.87 50.24
CA LEU A 359 83.03 12.49 50.67
C LEU A 359 82.22 11.93 49.50
N ALA A 360 82.30 12.55 48.32
CA ALA A 360 81.64 12.08 47.12
C ALA A 360 82.17 10.70 46.68
N SER A 361 83.48 10.47 46.70
CA SER A 361 84.07 9.17 46.34
C SER A 361 83.73 8.07 47.35
N SER A 362 83.82 8.36 48.66
CA SER A 362 83.43 7.42 49.72
C SER A 362 81.93 7.13 49.72
N SER A 363 81.09 8.09 49.30
CA SER A 363 79.65 7.87 49.13
C SER A 363 79.30 6.89 48.01
N ARG A 364 80.20 6.63 47.06
CA ARG A 364 79.99 5.62 46.01
C ARG A 364 80.42 4.22 46.47
N HIS A 365 81.50 4.11 47.25
CA HIS A 365 82.09 2.82 47.67
C HIS A 365 82.47 2.78 49.17
N PRO A 366 81.51 2.77 50.10
CA PRO A 366 81.79 2.93 51.53
C PRO A 366 82.55 1.76 52.17
N LEU A 367 82.32 0.53 51.69
CA LEU A 367 82.98 -0.67 52.23
C LEU A 367 84.48 -0.69 51.89
N ILE A 368 84.84 -0.17 50.72
CA ILE A 368 86.23 -0.08 50.26
C ILE A 368 86.96 0.95 51.13
N THR A 369 86.39 2.14 51.28
CA THR A 369 86.94 3.19 52.16
C THR A 369 87.11 2.68 53.59
N GLN A 370 86.12 1.98 54.16
CA GLN A 370 86.22 1.41 55.50
C GLN A 370 87.36 0.39 55.63
N SER A 371 87.55 -0.45 54.61
CA SER A 371 88.60 -1.48 54.61
C SER A 371 90.00 -0.87 54.49
N VAL A 372 90.14 0.14 53.62
CA VAL A 372 91.38 0.91 53.45
C VAL A 372 91.74 1.66 54.74
N ASN A 373 90.75 2.26 55.42
CA ASN A 373 90.95 2.93 56.71
C ASN A 373 91.44 1.98 57.80
N LYS A 374 90.83 0.80 57.93
CA LYS A 374 91.27 -0.23 58.89
C LYS A 374 92.68 -0.74 58.59
N LEU A 375 93.02 -0.93 57.32
CA LEU A 375 94.35 -1.37 56.89
C LEU A 375 95.41 -0.30 57.18
N SER A 376 95.08 0.96 56.85
CA SER A 376 95.90 2.14 57.12
C SER A 376 96.18 2.33 58.62
N ALA A 377 95.14 2.23 59.45
CA ALA A 377 95.25 2.31 60.91
C ALA A 377 96.09 1.18 61.49
N LYS A 378 95.95 -0.06 60.97
CA LYS A 378 96.73 -1.22 61.41
C LYS A 378 98.21 -1.09 61.04
N LEU A 379 98.53 -0.49 59.89
CA LEU A 379 99.89 -0.35 59.37
C LEU A 379 100.59 0.96 59.82
N SER A 380 99.91 1.83 60.58
CA SER A 380 100.46 3.10 61.08
C SER A 380 101.16 3.95 60.01
N LEU A 381 100.57 4.02 58.81
CA LEU A 381 101.15 4.70 57.65
C LEU A 381 101.21 6.23 57.84
N SER A 382 102.20 6.89 57.23
CA SER A 382 102.30 8.36 57.16
C SER A 382 101.15 8.95 56.33
N GLN A 383 100.67 10.15 56.71
CA GLN A 383 99.50 10.83 56.11
C GLN A 383 99.58 10.91 54.58
N THR A 384 100.75 11.18 54.01
CA THR A 384 100.95 11.24 52.54
C THR A 384 100.71 9.88 51.88
N MET A 385 101.19 8.79 52.48
CA MET A 385 101.03 7.43 51.95
C MET A 385 99.57 6.97 52.05
N GLN A 386 98.86 7.40 53.09
CA GLN A 386 97.43 7.14 53.24
C GLN A 386 96.63 7.77 52.10
N THR A 387 96.88 9.05 51.79
CA THR A 387 96.22 9.74 50.67
C THR A 387 96.47 9.05 49.33
N HIS A 388 97.71 8.60 49.06
CA HIS A 388 98.02 7.84 47.83
C HIS A 388 97.31 6.49 47.78
N MET A 389 97.22 5.78 48.91
CA MET A 389 96.52 4.51 49.00
C MET A 389 95.01 4.69 48.77
N HIS A 390 94.39 5.69 49.40
CA HIS A 390 93.01 6.05 49.16
C HIS A 390 92.76 6.40 47.68
N TRP A 391 93.63 7.22 47.08
CA TRP A 391 93.53 7.56 45.66
C TRP A 391 93.61 6.31 44.79
N PHE A 392 94.56 5.41 45.04
CA PHE A 392 94.75 4.19 44.26
C PHE A 392 93.55 3.23 44.36
N PHE A 393 93.07 2.97 45.58
CA PHE A 393 91.90 2.12 45.79
C PHE A 393 90.63 2.75 45.21
N HIS A 394 90.43 4.05 45.38
CA HIS A 394 89.29 4.72 44.76
C HIS A 394 89.41 4.74 43.23
N TYR A 395 90.59 4.85 42.65
CA TYR A 395 90.80 4.85 41.20
C TYR A 395 90.58 3.46 40.57
N ILE A 396 91.01 2.38 41.22
CA ILE A 396 90.83 1.02 40.71
C ILE A 396 89.38 0.56 40.79
N PHE A 397 88.67 0.99 41.82
CA PHE A 397 87.31 0.53 42.12
C PHE A 397 86.20 1.53 41.74
N HIS A 398 86.57 2.65 41.10
CA HIS A 398 85.64 3.55 40.40
C HIS A 398 85.18 2.92 39.09
#